data_AF-A0A3S2A5B1-F1
#
_entry.id   AF-A0A3S2A5B1-F1
#
_cell.length_a   1.000
_cell.length_b   1.000
_cell.length_c   1.000
_cell.angle_alpha   90.00
_cell.angle_beta   90.00
_cell.angle_gamma   90.00
#
_symmetry.space_group_name_H-M   'P 1'
#
loop_
_entity.id
_entity.type
_entity.pdbx_description
1 polymer ?
#
loop_
_entity_poly.entity_id
_entity_poly.type
_entity_poly.pdbx_seq_one_letter_code
_entity_poly.pdbx_strand_id
1 'polypeptide(L)'
;ADDLIENLLDKLHLTPLLKLKPFFGQLMDKSLWFTHWPAIQNVSGQPSIALPVHVTDAGLPIGVQAAGRPGDEETLLSLAAQMEKISGWLGRRAPLMVPTR
;
A
#
# COMPACT_ATOMS: atom_id res chain seq x y z
N ALA A 1 -11.91 8.60 -31.94
CA ALA A 1 -12.23 9.59 -30.89
C ALA A 1 -11.01 10.44 -30.56
N ASP A 2 -9.82 9.83 -30.52
CA ASP A 2 -8.57 10.50 -30.17
C ASP A 2 -8.12 11.58 -31.17
N ASP A 3 -8.19 11.33 -32.50
CA ASP A 3 -7.78 12.33 -33.51
C ASP A 3 -8.60 13.63 -33.49
N LEU A 4 -9.90 13.53 -33.13
CA LEU A 4 -10.78 14.70 -33.03
C LEU A 4 -10.42 15.55 -31.79
N ILE A 5 -10.07 14.88 -30.69
CA ILE A 5 -9.69 15.52 -29.42
C ILE A 5 -8.32 16.17 -29.55
N GLU A 6 -7.35 15.52 -30.20
CA GLU A 6 -6.02 16.07 -30.44
C GLU A 6 -6.07 17.32 -31.32
N ASN A 7 -6.78 17.28 -32.45
CA ASN A 7 -6.93 18.44 -33.34
C ASN A 7 -7.66 19.62 -32.66
N LEU A 8 -8.59 19.35 -31.75
CA LEU A 8 -9.29 20.38 -30.99
C LEU A 8 -8.37 21.02 -29.93
N LEU A 9 -7.59 20.19 -29.21
CA LEU A 9 -6.63 20.66 -28.21
C LEU A 9 -5.50 21.47 -28.84
N ASP A 10 -5.02 21.08 -30.03
CA ASP A 10 -4.02 21.84 -30.79
C ASP A 10 -4.54 23.20 -31.25
N LYS A 11 -5.78 23.27 -31.77
CA LYS A 11 -6.40 24.55 -32.17
C LYS A 11 -6.62 25.50 -30.99
N LEU A 12 -6.77 24.98 -29.78
CA LEU A 12 -6.91 25.75 -28.55
C LEU A 12 -5.56 26.00 -27.84
N HIS A 13 -4.43 25.54 -28.40
CA HIS A 13 -3.11 25.54 -27.78
C HIS A 13 -3.08 24.87 -26.39
N LEU A 14 -3.97 23.91 -26.16
CA LEU A 14 -4.13 23.15 -24.93
C LEU A 14 -3.43 21.78 -24.97
N THR A 15 -2.63 21.51 -25.99
CA THR A 15 -1.77 20.32 -26.11
C THR A 15 -0.96 20.01 -24.84
N PRO A 16 -0.45 21.00 -24.06
CA PRO A 16 0.20 20.71 -22.78
C PRO A 16 -0.68 20.00 -21.76
N LEU A 17 -2.02 20.14 -21.81
CA LEU A 17 -2.96 19.45 -20.92
C LEU A 17 -2.97 17.93 -21.17
N LEU A 18 -2.57 17.46 -22.35
CA LEU A 18 -2.41 16.02 -22.61
C LEU A 18 -1.34 15.40 -21.72
N LYS A 19 -0.36 16.19 -21.24
CA LYS A 19 0.68 15.71 -20.31
C LYS A 19 0.15 15.48 -18.89
N LEU A 20 -1.01 16.04 -18.54
CA LEU A 20 -1.65 15.77 -17.23
C LEU A 20 -2.04 14.29 -17.11
N LYS A 21 -2.60 13.68 -18.16
CA LYS A 21 -2.99 12.26 -18.15
C LYS A 21 -1.83 11.30 -17.81
N PRO A 22 -0.68 11.31 -18.53
CA PRO A 22 0.46 10.45 -18.20
C PRO A 22 1.15 10.87 -16.90
N PHE A 23 1.10 12.16 -16.51
CA PHE A 23 1.61 12.61 -15.21
C PHE A 23 0.81 12.02 -14.04
N PHE A 24 -0.52 12.11 -14.08
CA PHE A 24 -1.39 11.47 -13.08
C PHE A 24 -1.27 9.94 -13.13
N GLY A 25 -1.16 9.36 -14.33
CA GLY A 25 -0.86 7.94 -14.51
C GLY A 25 0.43 7.53 -13.79
N GLN A 26 1.54 8.24 -14.01
CA GLN A 26 2.83 7.93 -13.36
C GLN A 26 2.83 8.12 -11.84
N LEU A 27 2.13 9.14 -11.33
CA LEU A 27 2.02 9.41 -9.91
C LEU A 27 1.24 8.30 -9.19
N MET A 28 0.18 7.81 -9.84
CA MET A 28 -0.67 6.77 -9.31
C MET A 28 -0.06 5.37 -9.49
N ASP A 29 0.53 5.07 -10.65
CA ASP A 29 1.07 3.74 -10.97
C ASP A 29 2.14 3.28 -9.99
N LYS A 30 3.13 4.11 -9.67
CA LYS A 30 4.29 3.65 -8.88
C LYS A 30 4.01 3.59 -7.39
N SER A 31 3.23 4.55 -6.89
CA SER A 31 2.91 4.69 -5.47
C SER A 31 1.83 3.70 -5.04
N LEU A 32 0.72 3.64 -5.78
CA LEU A 32 -0.40 2.77 -5.44
C LEU A 32 -0.04 1.31 -5.64
N TRP A 33 0.82 0.95 -6.60
CA TRP A 33 1.23 -0.44 -6.78
C TRP A 33 1.77 -1.07 -5.49
N PHE A 34 2.64 -0.35 -4.78
CA PHE A 34 3.26 -0.84 -3.53
C PHE A 34 2.41 -0.62 -2.28
N THR A 35 1.50 0.36 -2.28
CA THR A 35 0.77 0.79 -1.07
C THR A 35 -0.75 0.72 -1.18
N HIS A 36 -1.29 0.05 -2.20
CA HIS A 36 -2.72 0.08 -2.49
C HIS A 36 -3.59 -0.33 -1.30
N TRP A 37 -3.17 -1.32 -0.50
CA TRP A 37 -3.91 -1.73 0.68
C TRP A 37 -3.90 -0.65 1.78
N PRO A 38 -2.75 -0.19 2.33
CA PRO A 38 -2.74 0.80 3.41
C PRO A 38 -3.18 2.22 3.00
N ALA A 39 -3.12 2.57 1.72
CA ALA A 39 -3.50 3.89 1.25
C ALA A 39 -4.95 4.25 1.60
N ILE A 40 -5.86 3.27 1.55
CA ILE A 40 -7.27 3.49 1.85
C ILE A 40 -7.46 3.92 3.31
N GLN A 41 -6.77 3.27 4.25
CA GLN A 41 -6.90 3.59 5.68
C GLN A 41 -6.23 4.91 6.05
N ASN A 42 -5.15 5.31 5.38
CA ASN A 42 -4.57 6.64 5.55
C ASN A 42 -5.55 7.74 5.16
N VAL A 43 -6.28 7.55 4.06
CA VAL A 43 -7.27 8.53 3.56
C VAL A 43 -8.53 8.51 4.40
N SER A 44 -9.03 7.34 4.80
CA SER A 44 -10.26 7.22 5.58
C SER A 44 -10.08 7.51 7.07
N GLY A 45 -8.85 7.47 7.58
CA GLY A 45 -8.54 7.61 9.00
C GLY A 45 -8.97 6.42 9.86
N GLN A 46 -9.36 5.30 9.26
CA GLN A 46 -9.72 4.09 10.00
C GLN A 46 -8.48 3.48 10.66
N PRO A 47 -8.62 2.95 11.89
CA PRO A 47 -7.52 2.25 12.52
C PRO A 47 -7.18 0.99 11.72
N SER A 48 -5.89 0.71 11.57
CA SER A 48 -5.41 -0.48 10.88
C SER A 48 -4.12 -0.99 11.49
N ILE A 49 -3.89 -2.30 11.37
CA ILE A 49 -2.72 -2.99 11.92
C ILE A 49 -2.20 -4.04 10.93
N ALA A 50 -0.88 -4.14 10.82
CA ALA A 50 -0.20 -5.17 10.05
C ALA A 50 0.22 -6.32 10.98
N LEU A 51 -0.28 -7.52 10.71
CA LEU A 51 -0.09 -8.72 11.52
C LEU A 51 0.86 -9.68 10.79
N PRO A 52 1.96 -10.14 11.42
CA PRO A 52 2.80 -11.16 10.82
C PRO A 52 2.09 -12.52 10.91
N VAL A 53 1.86 -13.17 9.76
CA VAL A 53 1.09 -14.42 9.71
C VAL A 53 1.89 -15.62 9.23
N HIS A 54 2.90 -15.40 8.39
CA HIS A 54 3.62 -16.49 7.73
C HIS A 54 5.04 -16.08 7.32
N VAL A 55 5.89 -17.07 7.12
CA VAL A 55 7.20 -16.94 6.46
C VAL A 55 7.25 -17.98 5.37
N THR A 56 7.52 -17.56 4.14
CA THR A 56 7.67 -18.48 3.02
C THR A 56 8.88 -19.38 3.22
N ASP A 57 8.96 -20.47 2.45
CA ASP A 57 10.14 -21.36 2.45
C ASP A 57 11.45 -20.63 2.07
N ALA A 58 11.34 -19.51 1.34
CA ALA A 58 12.45 -18.63 1.00
C ALA A 58 12.84 -17.63 2.12
N GLY A 59 12.20 -17.71 3.29
CA GLY A 59 12.49 -16.83 4.43
C GLY A 59 11.83 -15.45 4.35
N LEU A 60 10.87 -15.23 3.42
CA LEU A 60 10.21 -13.93 3.28
C LEU A 60 9.01 -13.80 4.21
N PRO A 61 8.91 -12.73 5.03
CA PRO A 61 7.75 -12.49 5.87
C PRO A 61 6.52 -12.09 5.03
N ILE A 62 5.38 -12.69 5.36
CA ILE A 62 4.07 -12.30 4.84
C ILE A 62 3.21 -11.81 5.99
N GLY A 63 2.62 -10.63 5.79
CA GLY A 63 1.69 -10.01 6.73
C GLY A 63 0.26 -9.94 6.20
N VAL A 64 -0.69 -9.82 7.11
CA VAL A 64 -2.10 -9.49 6.83
C VAL A 64 -2.39 -8.11 7.41
N GLN A 65 -3.02 -7.24 6.62
CA GLN A 65 -3.55 -5.97 7.12
C GLN A 65 -5.00 -6.15 7.58
N ALA A 66 -5.28 -5.78 8.84
CA ALA A 66 -6.62 -5.70 9.37
C ALA A 66 -7.01 -4.23 9.57
N ALA A 67 -8.27 -3.89 9.29
CA ALA A 67 -8.81 -2.55 9.50
C ALA A 67 -10.08 -2.62 10.35
N GLY A 68 -10.22 -1.66 11.26
CA GLY A 68 -11.33 -1.56 12.21
C GLY A 68 -12.33 -0.47 11.82
N ARG A 69 -13.37 -0.35 12.64
CA ARG A 69 -14.25 0.83 12.61
C ARG A 69 -13.52 2.04 13.21
N PRO A 70 -13.88 3.29 12.85
CA PRO A 70 -13.33 4.46 13.52
C PRO A 70 -13.49 4.36 15.05
N GLY A 71 -12.39 4.50 15.80
CA GLY A 71 -12.37 4.42 17.27
C GLY A 71 -12.46 3.01 17.86
N ASP A 72 -12.30 1.96 17.05
CA ASP A 72 -12.38 0.55 17.47
C ASP A 72 -10.99 -0.12 17.51
N GLU A 73 -9.97 0.60 18.02
CA GLU A 73 -8.60 0.11 18.14
C GLU A 73 -8.50 -1.08 19.10
N GLU A 74 -9.37 -1.15 20.12
CA GLU A 74 -9.39 -2.25 21.10
C GLU A 74 -9.63 -3.60 20.43
N THR A 75 -10.58 -3.67 19.48
CA THR A 75 -10.85 -4.90 18.73
C THR A 75 -9.64 -5.33 17.90
N LEU A 76 -8.95 -4.38 17.25
CA LEU A 76 -7.74 -4.69 16.47
C LEU A 76 -6.59 -5.16 17.36
N LEU A 77 -6.39 -4.55 18.53
CA LEU A 77 -5.36 -4.96 19.49
C LEU A 77 -5.69 -6.33 20.10
N SER A 78 -6.96 -6.62 20.37
CA SER A 78 -7.42 -7.94 20.83
C SER A 78 -7.15 -9.03 19.77
N LEU A 79 -7.42 -8.73 18.49
CA LEU A 79 -7.06 -9.61 17.38
C LEU A 79 -5.54 -9.81 17.30
N ALA A 80 -4.76 -8.74 17.42
CA ALA A 80 -3.31 -8.82 17.39
C ALA A 80 -2.76 -9.71 18.51
N ALA A 81 -3.27 -9.56 19.73
CA ALA A 81 -2.87 -10.38 20.86
C ALA A 81 -3.18 -11.88 20.67
N GLN A 82 -4.28 -12.21 19.99
CA GLN A 82 -4.59 -13.59 19.62
C GLN A 82 -3.59 -14.11 18.57
N MET A 83 -3.26 -13.29 17.57
CA MET A 83 -2.28 -13.64 16.54
C MET A 83 -0.86 -13.79 17.09
N GLU A 84 -0.45 -12.98 18.06
CA GLU A 84 0.85 -13.11 18.73
C GLU A 84 1.02 -14.48 19.40
N LYS A 85 -0.04 -14.99 20.03
CA LYS A 85 -0.02 -16.30 20.71
C LYS A 85 0.14 -17.48 19.74
N ILE A 86 -0.36 -17.36 18.51
CA ILE A 86 -0.40 -18.48 17.55
C ILE A 86 0.62 -18.39 16.42
N SER A 87 1.09 -17.19 16.07
CA SER A 87 1.99 -16.97 14.91
C SER A 87 3.41 -17.48 15.14
N GLY A 88 3.83 -17.63 16.40
CA GLY A 88 5.21 -17.95 16.77
C GLY A 88 6.21 -16.86 16.35
N TRP A 89 5.73 -15.66 16.00
CA TRP A 89 6.55 -14.60 15.43
C TRP A 89 7.57 -14.03 16.43
N LEU A 90 7.24 -14.05 17.73
CA LEU A 90 8.10 -13.49 18.79
C LEU A 90 9.51 -14.11 18.83
N GLY A 91 9.63 -15.39 18.46
CA GLY A 91 10.91 -16.10 18.39
C GLY A 91 11.65 -15.97 17.06
N ARG A 92 11.06 -15.34 16.03
CA ARG A 92 11.68 -15.21 14.70
C ARG A 92 12.50 -13.94 14.59
N ARG A 93 13.74 -14.04 14.12
CA ARG A 93 14.61 -12.89 13.84
C ARG A 93 15.30 -13.12 12.50
N ALA A 94 15.32 -12.09 11.66
CA ALA A 94 16.14 -12.10 10.47
C ALA A 94 17.63 -12.08 10.86
N PRO A 95 18.52 -12.72 10.08
CA PRO A 95 19.96 -12.56 10.27
C PRO A 95 20.36 -11.09 10.20
N LEU A 96 21.24 -10.65 11.10
CA LEU A 96 21.80 -9.31 11.03
C LEU A 96 22.73 -9.22 9.82
N MET A 97 22.28 -8.54 8.77
CA MET A 97 23.10 -8.21 7.62
C MET A 97 23.74 -6.84 7.85
N VAL A 98 25.06 -6.83 8.07
CA VAL A 98 25.83 -5.58 8.14
C VAL A 98 26.15 -5.14 6.70
N PRO A 99 25.72 -3.95 6.26
CA PRO A 99 26.05 -3.47 4.92
C PRO A 99 27.57 -3.41 4.76
N THR A 100 28.10 -4.06 3.73
CA THR A 100 29.51 -3.91 3.36
C THR A 100 29.65 -2.56 2.66
N ARG A 101 30.52 -1.69 3.19
CA ARG A 101 30.76 -0.34 2.67
C ARG A 101 31.40 -0.36 1.30
#